data_AF-B8LND9-F1
#
_entry.id   AF-B8LND9-F1
#
_cell.length_a   1.000
_cell.length_b   1.000
_cell.length_c   1.000
_cell.angle_alpha   90.00
_cell.angle_beta   90.00
_cell.angle_gamma   90.00
#
_symmetry.space_group_name_H-M   'P 1'
#
loop_
_entity.id
_entity.type
_entity.pdbx_description
1 polymer ?
#
loop_
_entity_poly.entity_id
_entity_poly.type
_entity_poly.pdbx_seq_one_letter_code
_entity_poly.pdbx_strand_id
1 'polypeptide(L)' 'MEDRPVPRRNSPWGNPKEEYRQPRAHRCNDRLEDIIQACFEGNIFKTVPGPLRLFRECMKAKPG' A
#
# COMPACT_ATOMS: atom_id res chain seq x y z
N MET A 1 -13.88 -8.07 4.74
CA MET A 1 -13.72 -6.66 4.35
C MET A 1 -14.36 -6.55 2.99
N GLU A 2 -15.48 -5.85 2.86
CA GLU A 2 -16.14 -5.60 1.56
C GLU A 2 -15.15 -4.97 0.57
N ASP A 3 -15.23 -5.39 -0.69
CA ASP A 3 -14.57 -4.80 -1.87
C ASP A 3 -15.09 -3.36 -2.02
N ARG A 4 -14.52 -2.45 -1.23
CA ARG A 4 -14.84 -1.03 -1.30
C ARG A 4 -13.97 -0.43 -2.41
N PRO A 5 -14.57 0.19 -3.43
CA PRO A 5 -13.81 0.80 -4.51
C PRO A 5 -12.92 1.91 -3.94
N VAL A 6 -11.65 1.93 -4.34
CA VAL A 6 -10.71 2.98 -3.92
C VAL A 6 -11.15 4.32 -4.53
N PRO A 7 -11.32 5.38 -3.73
CA PRO A 7 -11.67 6.71 -4.25
C PRO A 7 -10.67 7.15 -5.31
N ARG A 8 -11.16 7.44 -6.52
CA ARG A 8 -10.29 7.89 -7.62
C ARG A 8 -10.13 9.40 -7.53
N ARG A 9 -8.88 9.85 -7.36
CA ARG A 9 -8.53 11.25 -7.57
C ARG A 9 -8.54 11.53 -9.07
N ASN A 10 -9.20 12.60 -9.48
CA ASN A 10 -9.15 13.04 -10.86
C ASN A 10 -7.73 13.57 -11.14
N SER A 11 -6.94 12.85 -11.95
CA SER A 11 -5.58 13.26 -12.30
C SER A 11 -5.62 14.34 -13.38
N PRO A 12 -4.80 15.41 -13.30
CA PRO A 12 -4.64 16.39 -14.37
C PRO A 12 -4.23 15.79 -15.72
N TRP A 13 -3.64 14.59 -15.70
CA TRP A 13 -3.16 13.85 -16.87
C TRP A 13 -4.23 12.91 -17.48
N GLY A 14 -5.47 13.01 -17.02
CA GLY A 14 -6.58 12.16 -17.44
C GLY A 14 -6.64 10.85 -16.67
N ASN A 15 -7.83 10.23 -16.66
CA ASN A 15 -7.99 8.86 -16.20
C ASN A 15 -7.64 7.89 -17.34
N PRO A 16 -6.95 6.77 -17.08
CA PRO A 16 -6.74 5.73 -18.09
C PRO A 16 -8.08 5.27 -18.69
N LYS A 17 -8.14 5.20 -20.02
CA LYS A 17 -9.36 4.92 -20.82
C LYS A 17 -9.80 3.46 -20.79
N GLU A 18 -8.89 2.55 -20.46
CA GLU A 18 -9.13 1.10 -20.43
C GLU A 18 -9.56 0.66 -19.02
N GLU A 19 -10.38 -0.39 -18.95
CA GLU A 19 -10.74 -1.10 -17.71
C GLU A 19 -9.53 -1.89 -17.20
N TYR A 20 -8.42 -1.21 -16.91
CA TYR A 20 -7.32 -1.82 -16.20
C TYR A 20 -7.82 -2.27 -14.84
N ARG A 21 -7.41 -3.48 -14.44
CA ARG A 21 -7.73 -4.09 -13.13
C ARG A 21 -7.71 -3.02 -12.04
N GLN A 22 -8.91 -2.66 -11.57
CA GLN A 22 -9.06 -1.57 -10.62
C GLN A 22 -8.18 -1.85 -9.39
N PRO A 23 -7.46 -0.83 -8.88
CA PRO A 23 -6.75 -0.98 -7.63
C PRO A 23 -7.78 -1.30 -6.55
N ARG A 24 -7.60 -2.43 -5.89
CA ARG A 24 -8.46 -2.85 -4.79
C ARG A 24 -7.98 -2.20 -3.51
N ALA A 25 -8.90 -1.92 -2.59
CA ALA A 25 -8.55 -1.40 -1.28
C ALA A 25 -7.69 -2.44 -0.54
N HIS A 26 -6.40 -2.12 -0.38
CA HIS A 26 -5.46 -2.99 0.33
C HIS A 26 -4.89 -2.25 1.54
N ARG A 27 -4.85 -2.94 2.69
CA ARG A 27 -4.17 -2.46 3.92
C ARG A 27 -2.64 -2.27 3.77
N CYS A 28 -2.09 -2.42 2.56
CA CYS A 28 -0.64 -2.30 2.39
C CYS A 28 -0.17 -0.85 2.42
N ASN A 29 -1.07 0.13 2.27
CA ASN A 29 -0.72 1.53 2.41
C ASN A 29 -0.29 1.86 3.85
N ASP A 30 -1.06 1.42 4.85
CA ASP A 30 -0.68 1.54 6.27
C ASP A 30 0.68 0.88 6.58
N ARG A 31 0.96 -0.26 5.93
CA ARG A 31 2.23 -0.99 6.10
C ARG A 31 3.42 -0.30 5.46
N LEU A 32 3.20 0.50 4.42
CA LEU A 32 4.24 1.33 3.83
C LEU A 32 4.57 2.52 4.73
N GLU A 33 3.56 3.13 5.35
CA GLU A 33 3.74 4.20 6.33
C GLU A 33 4.55 3.71 7.55
N ASP A 34 4.30 2.50 8.04
CA ASP A 34 5.13 1.83 9.07
C ASP A 34 6.63 1.75 8.67
N ILE A 35 6.93 1.44 7.39
CA ILE A 35 8.31 1.39 6.89
C ILE A 35 8.93 2.79 6.84
N ILE A 36 8.18 3.77 6.34
CA ILE A 36 8.62 5.15 6.24
C ILE A 36 8.91 5.69 7.64
N GLN A 37 8.01 5.47 8.60
CA GLN A 37 8.19 5.86 9.99
C GLN A 37 9.44 5.19 10.58
N ALA A 38 9.61 3.88 10.38
CA ALA A 38 10.79 3.15 10.84
C ALA A 38 12.12 3.66 10.24
N CYS A 39 12.09 4.25 9.04
CA CYS A 39 13.26 4.88 8.43
C CYS A 39 13.64 6.21 9.08
N PHE A 40 12.68 6.97 9.62
CA PHE A 40 12.93 8.29 10.22
C PHE A 40 13.11 8.24 11.74
N GLU A 41 12.54 7.24 12.43
CA GLU A 41 12.52 7.18 13.89
C GLU A 41 13.68 6.40 14.52
N GLY A 42 14.54 5.74 13.72
CA GLY A 42 15.65 4.97 14.28
C GLY A 42 16.67 4.42 13.29
N ASN A 43 17.48 3.46 13.76
CA ASN A 43 18.48 2.79 12.92
C ASN A 43 17.77 1.87 11.91
N ILE A 44 17.83 2.26 10.63
CA ILE A 44 17.21 1.60 9.47
C ILE A 44 17.40 0.08 9.50
N PHE A 45 18.59 -0.42 9.87
CA PHE A 45 18.89 -1.85 9.86
C PHE A 45 18.14 -2.65 10.94
N LYS A 46 17.68 -2.00 12.00
CA LYS A 46 16.97 -2.64 13.11
C LYS A 46 15.46 -2.43 13.06
N THR A 47 15.01 -1.27 12.60
CA THR A 47 13.60 -0.86 12.66
C THR A 47 12.82 -1.25 11.41
N VAL A 48 13.44 -1.26 10.23
CA VAL A 48 12.79 -1.57 8.95
C VAL A 48 12.49 -3.07 8.69
N PRO A 49 13.27 -4.06 9.16
CA PRO A 49 13.06 -5.47 8.80
C PRO A 49 11.69 -6.04 9.17
N GLY A 50 11.14 -5.65 10.33
CA GLY A 50 9.82 -6.10 10.81
C GLY A 50 8.67 -5.56 9.94
N PRO A 51 8.54 -4.23 9.82
CA PRO A 51 7.60 -3.57 8.91
C PRO A 51 7.70 -4.08 7.48
N LEU A 52 8.92 -4.25 6.96
CA LEU A 52 9.14 -4.74 5.60
C LEU A 52 8.63 -6.17 5.41
N ARG A 53 8.79 -7.05 6.42
CA ARG A 53 8.23 -8.40 6.39
C ARG A 53 6.70 -8.36 6.33
N LEU A 54 6.07 -7.56 7.19
CA LEU A 54 4.61 -7.40 7.23
C LEU A 54 4.04 -6.80 5.94
N PHE A 55 4.74 -5.82 5.35
CA PHE A 55 4.39 -5.27 4.03
C PHE A 55 4.47 -6.34 2.94
N ARG A 56 5.51 -7.19 2.95
CA ARG A 56 5.67 -8.25 1.96
C ARG A 56 4.63 -9.36 2.12
N GLU A 57 4.25 -9.71 3.34
CA GLU A 57 3.14 -10.64 3.60
C GLU A 57 1.79 -10.02 3.19
N CYS A 58 1.59 -8.73 3.47
CA CYS A 58 0.44 -7.96 3.03
C CYS A 58 0.29 -8.00 1.49
N MET A 59 1.35 -7.70 0.73
CA MET A 59 1.29 -7.70 -0.74
C MET A 59 0.99 -9.08 -1.35
N LYS A 60 1.29 -10.17 -0.64
CA LYS A 60 0.99 -11.54 -1.08
C LYS A 60 -0.43 -11.98 -0.72
N ALA A 61 -1.04 -11.34 0.27
CA ALA A 61 -2.42 -11.65 0.64
C ALA A 61 -3.35 -11.30 -0.52
N LYS A 62 -4.43 -12.06 -0.68
CA LYS A 62 -5.44 -11.72 -1.69
C LYS A 62 -6.07 -10.38 -1.26
N PRO A 63 -6.13 -9.38 -2.15
CA PRO A 63 -6.91 -8.18 -1.88
C PRO A 63 -8.36 -8.62 -1.66
N GLY A 64 -8.90 -8.26 -0.50
CA GLY A 64 -10.30 -8.48 -0.13
C GLY A 64 -11.21 -7.72 -1.08
#